data_AF-A0A6I3FGE6-F1
#
_entry.id   AF-A0A6I3FGE6-F1
#
_cell.length_a   1.000
_cell.length_b   1.000
_cell.length_c   1.000
_cell.angle_alpha   90.00
_cell.angle_beta   90.00
_cell.angle_gamma   90.00
#
_symmetry.space_group_name_H-M   'P 1'
#
loop_
_entity.id
_entity.type
_entity.pdbx_description
1 polymer ?
#
loop_
_entity_poly.entity_id
_entity_poly.type
_entity_poly.pdbx_seq_one_letter_code
_entity_poly.pdbx_strand_id
1 'polypeptide(L)'
;MLKNRKIVFSITLNLLLTTTAMTFTPQAQAIENGIDATGSAYVVPILIEFAHNEFFKCSGALIAPSIVATAGHCILNETGTISEKILVGDPGTSSEAINSSQLVTSVAIPRGYKGGANGNVAIDDIVFLALSEPKKFDSNIRLASEAEVISLKDNHALLRLYGYGNTDDGGSKASFPSYIEGSFSSHSILNQPDSAVVDPLTANTCKGDSGGPVLKISGTEVLVIGVITGTNLKNNCGASYTSFSLISRYSNLIFSMTLNQINQMDELVRKISAETLKEIATVTELSLSKIASIQSEADTADIAHHKVISEQEITIEALKIEIASLIAQLPKSIICAKGKVVKKVVAVKPLCPTGYKIQIN
;
A
#
# COMPACT_ATOMS: atom_id res chain seq x y z
N MET A 1 75.04 -19.27 -42.64
CA MET A 1 74.07 -18.20 -42.34
C MET A 1 72.68 -18.67 -42.77
N LEU A 2 71.74 -18.67 -41.83
CA LEU A 2 70.47 -19.39 -41.85
C LEU A 2 69.48 -18.85 -42.90
N LYS A 3 68.75 -19.75 -43.57
CA LYS A 3 67.57 -19.38 -44.38
C LYS A 3 66.42 -20.33 -44.09
N ASN A 4 65.69 -20.06 -43.00
CA ASN A 4 64.44 -20.73 -42.67
C ASN A 4 63.27 -19.96 -43.30
N ARG A 5 62.60 -20.57 -44.28
CA ARG A 5 61.29 -20.14 -44.78
C ARG A 5 60.25 -20.53 -43.72
N LYS A 6 59.45 -19.57 -43.27
CA LYS A 6 58.14 -19.86 -42.66
C LYS A 6 57.09 -18.98 -43.31
N ILE A 7 56.15 -19.66 -43.96
CA ILE A 7 54.90 -19.16 -44.50
C ILE A 7 54.01 -18.81 -43.30
N VAL A 8 53.48 -17.59 -43.26
CA VAL A 8 52.44 -17.21 -42.28
C VAL A 8 51.20 -16.85 -43.07
N PHE A 9 50.16 -17.66 -42.87
CA PHE A 9 48.81 -17.50 -43.40
C PHE A 9 48.17 -16.25 -42.78
N SER A 10 47.64 -15.37 -43.63
CA SER A 10 46.85 -14.21 -43.23
C SER A 10 45.43 -14.68 -42.90
N ILE A 11 45.00 -14.54 -41.65
CA ILE A 11 43.60 -14.73 -41.22
C ILE A 11 43.07 -13.34 -40.89
N THR A 12 42.29 -12.77 -41.82
CA THR A 12 41.54 -11.53 -41.59
C THR A 12 40.28 -11.85 -40.79
N LEU A 13 40.32 -11.56 -39.49
CA LEU A 13 39.15 -11.60 -38.61
C LEU A 13 38.43 -10.24 -38.69
N ASN A 14 37.37 -10.16 -39.51
CA ASN A 14 36.48 -9.00 -39.53
C ASN A 14 35.60 -9.01 -38.27
N LEU A 15 36.02 -8.26 -37.26
CA LEU A 15 35.20 -8.00 -36.07
C LEU A 15 34.18 -6.90 -36.43
N LEU A 16 32.95 -7.32 -36.73
CA LEU A 16 31.83 -6.43 -36.97
C LEU A 16 31.38 -5.84 -35.62
N LEU A 17 31.91 -4.66 -35.29
CA LEU A 17 31.44 -3.86 -34.14
C LEU A 17 30.06 -3.31 -34.47
N THR A 18 29.01 -4.01 -34.04
CA THR A 18 27.65 -3.45 -34.01
C THR A 18 27.58 -2.45 -32.88
N THR A 19 27.85 -1.17 -33.17
CA THR A 19 27.54 -0.07 -32.29
C THR A 19 26.02 0.11 -32.25
N THR A 20 25.36 -0.52 -31.28
CA THR A 20 24.02 -0.12 -30.87
C THR A 20 24.12 1.28 -30.28
N ALA A 21 23.86 2.29 -31.10
CA ALA A 21 23.60 3.63 -30.62
C ALA A 21 22.32 3.56 -29.76
N MET A 22 22.47 3.57 -28.43
CA MET A 22 21.39 3.95 -27.55
C MET A 22 21.04 5.39 -27.88
N THR A 23 20.02 5.57 -28.70
CA THR A 23 19.35 6.86 -28.86
C THR A 23 18.68 7.16 -27.54
N PHE A 24 19.36 7.89 -26.65
CA PHE A 24 18.70 8.62 -25.58
C PHE A 24 17.85 9.69 -26.25
N THR A 25 16.56 9.39 -26.46
CA THR A 25 15.60 10.43 -26.75
C THR A 25 15.56 11.33 -25.52
N PRO A 26 15.92 12.63 -25.60
CA PRO A 26 15.71 13.53 -24.49
C PRO A 26 14.21 13.49 -24.16
N GLN A 27 13.87 12.95 -22.99
CA GLN A 27 12.52 13.07 -22.44
C GLN A 27 12.21 14.57 -22.37
N ALA A 28 11.03 14.99 -22.84
CA ALA A 28 10.63 16.39 -22.73
C ALA A 28 10.65 16.82 -21.26
N GLN A 29 11.61 17.68 -20.91
CA GLN A 29 11.87 18.20 -19.56
C GLN A 29 10.97 19.42 -19.31
N ALA A 30 10.20 19.44 -18.22
CA ALA A 30 9.35 20.58 -17.85
C ALA A 30 10.19 21.83 -17.54
N ILE A 31 9.52 22.98 -17.44
CA ILE A 31 10.13 24.29 -17.17
C ILE A 31 11.10 24.72 -18.29
N GLU A 32 11.00 25.96 -18.75
CA GLU A 32 11.90 26.45 -19.78
C GLU A 32 13.34 26.51 -19.25
N ASN A 33 14.24 25.73 -19.88
CA ASN A 33 15.63 25.51 -19.43
C ASN A 33 15.75 24.87 -18.03
N GLY A 34 14.75 24.06 -17.63
CA GLY A 34 14.75 23.31 -16.38
C GLY A 34 15.77 22.18 -16.32
N ILE A 35 16.07 21.74 -15.11
CA ILE A 35 16.89 20.56 -14.82
C ILE A 35 15.95 19.40 -14.48
N ASP A 36 16.21 18.21 -15.03
CA ASP A 36 15.40 17.02 -14.77
C ASP A 36 15.18 16.77 -13.27
N ALA A 37 13.93 16.51 -12.90
CA ALA A 37 13.50 16.20 -11.55
C ALA A 37 12.77 14.85 -11.46
N THR A 38 12.88 14.01 -12.48
CA THR A 38 12.27 12.67 -12.49
C THR A 38 12.62 11.90 -11.22
N GLY A 39 11.60 11.31 -10.58
CA GLY A 39 11.75 10.61 -9.30
C GLY A 39 11.81 11.51 -8.06
N SER A 40 11.64 12.83 -8.21
CA SER A 40 11.50 13.74 -7.06
C SER A 40 10.32 13.35 -6.17
N ALA A 41 10.56 13.19 -4.87
CA ALA A 41 9.52 12.86 -3.89
C ALA A 41 8.57 14.03 -3.56
N TYR A 42 8.88 15.24 -4.04
CA TYR A 42 8.28 16.49 -3.56
C TYR A 42 7.17 17.02 -4.48
N VAL A 43 7.24 16.69 -5.77
CA VAL A 43 6.39 17.28 -6.80
C VAL A 43 5.51 16.20 -7.41
N VAL A 44 4.21 16.49 -7.52
CA VAL A 44 3.21 15.62 -8.13
C VAL A 44 2.58 16.30 -9.35
N PRO A 45 2.21 15.55 -10.40
CA PRO A 45 1.39 16.08 -11.48
C PRO A 45 -0.09 16.07 -11.06
N ILE A 46 -0.82 17.12 -11.42
CA ILE A 46 -2.27 17.24 -11.16
C ILE A 46 -2.98 17.43 -12.50
N LEU A 47 -3.97 16.58 -12.77
CA LEU A 47 -4.87 16.72 -13.92
C LEU A 47 -6.24 17.18 -13.43
N ILE A 48 -6.74 18.26 -14.03
CA ILE A 48 -7.98 18.91 -13.64
C ILE A 48 -8.92 18.98 -14.83
N GLU A 49 -10.16 18.54 -14.64
CA GLU A 49 -11.24 18.64 -15.61
C GLU A 49 -12.23 19.72 -15.16
N PHE A 50 -12.34 20.81 -15.92
CA PHE A 50 -13.28 21.90 -15.64
C PHE A 50 -14.61 21.76 -16.40
N ALA A 51 -14.57 21.31 -17.65
CA ALA A 51 -15.73 20.98 -18.48
C ALA A 51 -15.31 20.19 -19.73
N HIS A 52 -16.23 19.40 -20.30
CA HIS A 52 -16.12 18.80 -21.64
C HIS A 52 -14.88 17.90 -21.89
N ASN A 53 -14.41 17.14 -20.91
CA ASN A 53 -13.20 16.28 -21.01
C ASN A 53 -11.90 17.03 -21.35
N GLU A 54 -11.85 18.36 -21.22
CA GLU A 54 -10.61 19.10 -21.42
C GLU A 54 -9.83 19.15 -20.10
N PHE A 55 -8.65 18.52 -20.09
CA PHE A 55 -7.80 18.46 -18.91
C PHE A 55 -6.75 19.57 -18.94
N PHE A 56 -6.74 20.39 -17.90
CA PHE A 56 -5.61 21.25 -17.59
C PHE A 56 -4.63 20.52 -16.67
N LYS A 57 -3.34 20.78 -16.86
CA LYS A 57 -2.29 20.22 -16.01
C LYS A 57 -1.67 21.31 -15.14
N CYS A 58 -1.65 21.03 -13.85
CA CYS A 58 -0.89 21.76 -12.86
C CYS A 58 0.12 20.85 -12.16
N SER A 59 0.90 21.46 -11.28
CA SER A 59 1.82 20.79 -10.37
C SER A 59 1.29 20.87 -8.94
N GLY A 60 1.80 20.03 -8.07
CA GLY A 60 1.49 20.04 -6.64
C GLY A 60 2.73 19.76 -5.80
N ALA A 61 2.74 20.30 -4.59
CA ALA A 61 3.69 19.97 -3.55
C ALA A 61 3.13 18.85 -2.66
N LEU A 62 3.76 17.67 -2.65
CA LEU A 62 3.43 16.63 -1.68
C LEU A 62 4.03 17.02 -0.33
N ILE A 63 3.19 17.42 0.63
CA ILE A 63 3.63 17.94 1.94
C ILE A 63 3.42 16.93 3.07
N ALA A 64 2.57 15.93 2.84
CA ALA A 64 2.38 14.74 3.67
C ALA A 64 1.89 13.60 2.76
N PRO A 65 1.93 12.31 3.19
CA PRO A 65 1.54 11.18 2.35
C PRO A 65 0.17 11.34 1.67
N SER A 66 -0.81 11.93 2.36
CA SER A 66 -2.18 12.11 1.87
C SER A 66 -2.57 13.59 1.68
N ILE A 67 -1.61 14.52 1.69
CA ILE A 67 -1.87 15.96 1.59
C ILE A 67 -0.96 16.60 0.54
N VAL A 68 -1.58 17.25 -0.44
CA VAL A 68 -0.90 18.03 -1.48
C VAL A 68 -1.29 19.50 -1.35
N ALA A 69 -0.31 20.39 -1.37
CA ALA A 69 -0.56 21.82 -1.58
C ALA A 69 -0.45 22.14 -3.08
N THR A 70 -1.33 22.98 -3.60
CA THR A 70 -1.28 23.45 -4.99
C THR A 70 -1.86 24.86 -5.08
N ALA A 71 -1.81 25.48 -6.26
CA ALA A 71 -2.39 26.81 -6.47
C ALA A 71 -3.91 26.73 -6.50
N GLY A 72 -4.59 27.74 -5.96
CA GLY A 72 -6.05 27.80 -5.94
C GLY A 72 -6.65 27.86 -7.33
N HIS A 73 -6.07 28.67 -8.23
CA HIS A 73 -6.53 28.79 -9.62
C HIS A 73 -6.41 27.50 -10.44
N CYS A 74 -5.64 26.51 -9.98
CA CYS A 74 -5.59 25.19 -10.63
C CYS A 74 -6.86 24.38 -10.37
N ILE A 75 -7.51 24.60 -9.22
CA ILE A 75 -8.58 23.76 -8.68
C ILE A 75 -9.93 24.49 -8.68
N LEU A 76 -9.88 25.82 -8.67
CA LEU A 76 -11.03 26.69 -8.51
C LEU A 76 -11.19 27.53 -9.77
N ASN A 77 -12.40 27.57 -10.31
CA ASN A 77 -12.73 28.51 -11.37
C ASN A 77 -12.81 29.96 -10.83
N GLU A 78 -13.09 30.93 -11.69
CA GLU A 78 -13.18 32.35 -11.32
C GLU A 78 -14.26 32.64 -10.26
N THR A 79 -15.31 31.80 -10.17
CA THR A 79 -16.37 31.91 -9.16
C THR A 79 -16.05 31.21 -7.84
N GLY A 80 -14.88 30.57 -7.72
CA GLY A 80 -14.47 29.80 -6.54
C GLY A 80 -15.08 28.40 -6.46
N THR A 81 -15.64 27.89 -7.55
CA THR A 81 -16.22 26.55 -7.64
C THR A 81 -15.11 25.53 -7.96
N ILE A 82 -15.14 24.41 -7.25
CA ILE A 82 -14.20 23.29 -7.44
C ILE A 82 -14.45 22.62 -8.79
N SER A 83 -13.37 22.26 -9.49
CA SER A 83 -13.40 21.48 -10.74
C SER A 83 -14.15 20.14 -10.62
N GLU A 84 -14.71 19.65 -11.72
CA GLU A 84 -15.52 18.42 -11.74
C GLU A 84 -14.71 17.18 -11.35
N LYS A 85 -13.44 17.14 -11.77
CA LYS A 85 -12.54 16.02 -11.49
C LYS A 85 -11.12 16.49 -11.28
N ILE A 86 -10.51 16.02 -10.19
CA ILE A 86 -9.13 16.32 -9.83
C ILE A 86 -8.41 14.99 -9.58
N LEU A 87 -7.35 14.76 -10.36
CA LEU A 87 -6.52 13.57 -10.26
C LEU A 87 -5.09 13.96 -9.90
N VAL A 88 -4.49 13.22 -8.97
CA VAL A 88 -3.13 13.50 -8.47
C VAL A 88 -2.23 12.29 -8.67
N GLY A 89 -1.26 12.44 -9.56
CA GLY A 89 -0.28 11.39 -9.86
C GLY A 89 0.68 11.09 -8.73
N ASP A 90 1.54 10.10 -8.95
CA ASP A 90 2.57 9.73 -8.00
C ASP A 90 3.77 10.68 -8.11
N PRO A 91 4.45 10.98 -7.00
CA PRO A 91 5.52 11.98 -6.98
C PRO A 91 6.66 11.61 -7.93
N GLY A 92 7.09 12.58 -8.74
CA GLY A 92 8.25 12.42 -9.62
C GLY A 92 8.01 11.56 -10.87
N THR A 93 6.80 11.02 -11.07
CA THR A 93 6.45 10.13 -12.18
C THR A 93 5.91 10.89 -13.40
N SER A 94 5.68 10.19 -14.51
CA SER A 94 5.04 10.77 -15.70
C SER A 94 3.61 11.23 -15.39
N SER A 95 3.22 12.43 -15.83
CA SER A 95 1.83 12.88 -15.79
C SER A 95 0.88 12.02 -16.63
N GLU A 96 1.41 11.23 -17.57
CA GLU A 96 0.63 10.29 -18.40
C GLU A 96 0.31 8.99 -17.66
N ALA A 97 0.98 8.71 -16.55
CA ALA A 97 0.70 7.53 -15.71
C ALA A 97 -0.52 7.75 -14.80
N ILE A 98 -1.10 8.95 -14.80
CA ILE A 98 -2.27 9.27 -13.99
C ILE A 98 -3.47 8.44 -14.45
N ASN A 99 -4.14 7.79 -13.49
CA ASN A 99 -5.32 6.99 -13.76
C ASN A 99 -6.51 7.40 -12.86
N SER A 100 -7.68 6.81 -13.09
CA SER A 100 -8.93 7.21 -12.47
C SER A 100 -9.06 6.88 -10.97
N SER A 101 -8.18 6.06 -10.38
CA SER A 101 -8.23 5.77 -8.93
C SER A 101 -7.55 6.85 -8.08
N GLN A 102 -6.73 7.70 -8.69
CA GLN A 102 -5.90 8.69 -8.00
C GLN A 102 -6.68 9.98 -7.70
N LEU A 103 -7.77 9.86 -6.95
CA LEU A 103 -8.75 10.91 -6.70
C LEU A 103 -8.40 11.79 -5.49
N VAL A 104 -8.93 13.00 -5.52
CA VAL A 104 -9.01 13.90 -4.36
C VAL A 104 -10.33 13.67 -3.63
N THR A 105 -10.29 13.50 -2.31
CA THR A 105 -11.47 13.28 -1.46
C THR A 105 -12.04 14.57 -0.87
N SER A 106 -11.21 15.58 -0.65
CA SER A 106 -11.64 16.90 -0.21
C SER A 106 -10.63 17.98 -0.55
N VAL A 107 -11.11 19.22 -0.64
CA VAL A 107 -10.32 20.42 -0.93
C VAL A 107 -10.49 21.39 0.24
N ALA A 108 -9.38 21.83 0.83
CA ALA A 108 -9.38 22.89 1.82
C ALA A 108 -9.00 24.22 1.16
N ILE A 109 -9.93 25.17 1.19
CA ILE A 109 -9.84 26.46 0.49
C ILE A 109 -9.69 27.57 1.53
N PRO A 110 -8.68 28.47 1.41
CA PRO A 110 -8.59 29.66 2.24
C PRO A 110 -9.82 30.54 2.11
N ARG A 111 -10.33 31.08 3.23
CA ARG A 111 -11.54 31.93 3.22
C ARG A 111 -11.37 33.21 2.40
N GLY A 112 -10.15 33.72 2.30
CA GLY A 112 -9.86 34.94 1.55
C GLY A 112 -9.57 34.70 0.07
N TYR A 113 -9.61 33.44 -0.40
CA TYR A 113 -9.45 33.15 -1.83
C TYR A 113 -10.49 33.92 -2.64
N LYS A 114 -9.99 34.70 -3.59
CA LYS A 114 -10.82 35.41 -4.57
C LYS A 114 -10.30 35.02 -5.94
N GLY A 115 -11.11 34.28 -6.70
CA GLY A 115 -10.79 33.90 -8.06
C GLY A 115 -10.28 35.12 -8.84
N GLY A 116 -9.10 34.98 -9.44
CA GLY A 116 -8.50 36.03 -10.23
C GLY A 116 -9.31 36.26 -11.50
N ALA A 117 -10.06 37.35 -11.58
CA ALA A 117 -10.67 37.77 -12.85
C ALA A 117 -9.62 38.39 -13.76
N ASN A 118 -9.70 38.12 -15.07
CA ASN A 118 -8.87 38.72 -16.12
C ASN A 118 -7.36 38.47 -15.97
N GLY A 119 -6.94 37.30 -15.48
CA GLY A 119 -5.53 36.91 -15.41
C GLY A 119 -4.72 37.53 -14.28
N ASN A 120 -5.38 38.10 -13.26
CA ASN A 120 -4.70 38.54 -12.04
C ASN A 120 -4.46 37.36 -11.09
N VAL A 121 -3.28 37.30 -10.47
CA VAL A 121 -3.00 36.33 -9.40
C VAL A 121 -3.95 36.60 -8.23
N ALA A 122 -4.69 35.57 -7.80
CA ALA A 122 -5.64 35.64 -6.71
C ALA A 122 -4.93 35.95 -5.37
N ILE A 123 -5.61 36.69 -4.49
CA ILE A 123 -5.23 36.70 -3.07
C ILE A 123 -5.53 35.30 -2.53
N ASP A 124 -4.65 34.80 -1.65
CA ASP A 124 -4.73 33.45 -1.09
C ASP A 124 -4.76 32.33 -2.15
N ASP A 125 -3.97 32.45 -3.21
CA ASP A 125 -3.89 31.49 -4.32
C ASP A 125 -3.20 30.16 -3.97
N ILE A 126 -3.71 29.50 -2.94
CA ILE A 126 -3.25 28.20 -2.46
C ILE A 126 -4.43 27.38 -1.97
N VAL A 127 -4.43 26.09 -2.25
CA VAL A 127 -5.40 25.14 -1.70
C VAL A 127 -4.67 23.86 -1.27
N PHE A 128 -5.31 23.11 -0.41
CA PHE A 128 -4.81 21.80 0.03
C PHE A 128 -5.76 20.70 -0.40
N LEU A 129 -5.22 19.59 -0.88
CA LEU A 129 -5.93 18.45 -1.43
C LEU A 129 -5.70 17.22 -0.56
N ALA A 130 -6.80 16.55 -0.20
CA ALA A 130 -6.79 15.30 0.54
C ALA A 130 -6.84 14.19 -0.48
N LEU A 131 -5.85 13.30 -0.46
CA LEU A 131 -5.82 12.18 -1.40
C LEU A 131 -6.70 11.04 -0.89
N SER A 132 -7.27 10.27 -1.80
CA SER A 132 -7.97 9.02 -1.47
C SER A 132 -7.04 7.95 -0.91
N GLU A 133 -5.79 7.95 -1.36
CA GLU A 133 -4.76 7.00 -0.95
C GLU A 133 -3.44 7.73 -0.65
N PRO A 134 -2.72 7.33 0.42
CA PRO A 134 -1.43 7.91 0.73
C PRO A 134 -0.40 7.54 -0.35
N LYS A 135 0.36 8.53 -0.79
CA LYS A 135 1.49 8.37 -1.70
C LYS A 135 2.74 7.96 -0.94
N LYS A 136 3.66 7.30 -1.64
CA LYS A 136 5.00 7.01 -1.11
C LYS A 136 5.69 8.34 -0.76
N PHE A 137 6.17 8.43 0.48
CA PHE A 137 6.70 9.67 1.05
C PHE A 137 7.94 9.37 1.91
N ASP A 138 9.07 9.19 1.24
CA ASP A 138 10.34 8.76 1.87
C ASP A 138 11.28 9.96 2.14
N SER A 139 10.72 11.13 2.45
CA SER A 139 11.50 12.36 2.61
C SER A 139 11.16 13.13 3.87
N ASN A 140 12.21 13.62 4.54
CA ASN A 140 12.08 14.49 5.70
C ASN A 140 11.77 15.93 5.25
N ILE A 141 10.48 16.17 4.99
CA ILE A 141 9.97 17.50 4.63
C ILE A 141 9.42 18.19 5.88
N ARG A 142 9.69 19.49 5.99
CA ARG A 142 9.02 20.37 6.96
C ARG A 142 8.51 21.63 6.28
N LEU A 143 7.40 22.16 6.78
CA LEU A 143 6.94 23.48 6.40
C LEU A 143 7.82 24.54 7.06
N ALA A 144 8.27 25.53 6.29
CA ALA A 144 9.02 26.64 6.86
C ALA A 144 8.14 27.43 7.85
N SER A 145 8.73 27.81 8.98
CA SER A 145 8.12 28.76 9.91
C SER A 145 8.22 30.19 9.34
N GLU A 146 7.43 31.12 9.87
CA GLU A 146 7.50 32.52 9.43
C GLU A 146 8.89 33.13 9.67
N ALA A 147 9.54 32.79 10.79
CA ALA A 147 10.90 33.27 11.08
C ALA A 147 11.92 32.77 10.06
N GLU A 148 11.79 31.51 9.61
CA GLU A 148 12.66 30.96 8.57
C GLU A 148 12.38 31.57 7.21
N VAL A 149 11.10 31.81 6.86
CA VAL A 149 10.73 32.53 5.63
C VAL A 149 11.39 33.91 5.61
N ILE A 150 11.29 34.68 6.71
CA ILE A 150 11.91 36.00 6.84
C ILE A 150 13.43 35.89 6.68
N SER A 151 14.07 34.98 7.43
CA SER A 151 15.52 34.78 7.35
C SER A 151 15.99 34.37 5.96
N LEU A 152 15.27 33.48 5.27
CA LEU A 152 15.63 33.05 3.92
C LEU A 152 15.47 34.18 2.91
N LYS A 153 14.43 35.01 3.07
CA LYS A 153 14.18 36.18 2.24
C LYS A 153 15.28 37.24 2.41
N ASP A 154 15.62 37.58 3.66
CA ASP A 154 16.62 38.61 3.97
C ASP A 154 18.03 38.22 3.51
N ASN A 155 18.32 36.92 3.45
CA ASN A 155 19.61 36.39 3.00
C ASN A 155 19.63 36.00 1.52
N HIS A 156 18.59 36.33 0.74
CA HIS A 156 18.52 35.98 -0.69
C HIS A 156 18.78 34.50 -0.94
N ALA A 157 18.20 33.64 -0.10
CA ALA A 157 18.52 32.22 -0.12
C ALA A 157 18.18 31.61 -1.49
N LEU A 158 19.07 30.74 -1.97
CA LEU A 158 18.81 29.92 -3.15
C LEU A 158 17.68 28.93 -2.86
N LEU A 159 16.62 28.98 -3.66
CA LEU A 159 15.44 28.13 -3.63
C LEU A 159 15.33 27.31 -4.92
N ARG A 160 14.64 26.17 -4.83
CA ARG A 160 14.31 25.31 -5.97
C ARG A 160 12.81 25.29 -6.22
N LEU A 161 12.43 25.46 -7.48
CA LEU A 161 11.04 25.50 -7.93
C LEU A 161 10.84 24.31 -8.83
N TYR A 162 9.93 23.40 -8.46
CA TYR A 162 9.66 22.18 -9.22
C TYR A 162 8.31 22.29 -9.94
N GLY A 163 8.19 21.66 -11.10
CA GLY A 163 6.93 21.64 -11.83
C GLY A 163 6.92 20.70 -13.04
N TYR A 164 5.72 20.55 -13.60
CA TYR A 164 5.36 19.76 -14.78
C TYR A 164 4.90 20.65 -15.95
N GLY A 165 5.20 21.94 -15.88
CA GLY A 165 4.77 22.95 -16.85
C GLY A 165 5.39 22.78 -18.23
N ASN A 166 4.97 23.67 -19.13
CA ASN A 166 5.48 23.71 -20.49
C ASN A 166 7.01 23.96 -20.51
N THR A 167 7.65 23.64 -21.63
CA THR A 167 9.11 23.69 -21.78
C THR A 167 9.58 24.91 -22.57
N ASP A 168 8.66 25.65 -23.19
CA ASP A 168 8.93 26.82 -24.01
C ASP A 168 7.69 27.73 -24.16
N ASP A 169 7.92 28.90 -24.73
CA ASP A 169 6.87 29.88 -25.03
C ASP A 169 5.87 29.40 -26.09
N GLY A 170 6.23 28.40 -26.91
CA GLY A 170 5.35 27.72 -27.84
C GLY A 170 4.32 26.82 -27.17
N GLY A 171 4.50 26.52 -25.88
CA GLY A 171 3.59 25.71 -25.09
C GLY A 171 3.87 24.20 -25.20
N SER A 172 5.08 23.81 -25.59
CA SER A 172 5.52 22.42 -25.62
C SER A 172 5.29 21.75 -24.27
N LYS A 173 4.63 20.59 -24.26
CA LYS A 173 4.25 19.86 -23.04
C LYS A 173 5.39 18.96 -22.59
N ALA A 174 5.65 18.93 -21.28
CA ALA A 174 6.51 17.93 -20.66
C ALA A 174 5.70 16.92 -19.86
N SER A 175 6.09 15.65 -19.89
CA SER A 175 5.40 14.61 -19.11
C SER A 175 6.09 14.33 -17.77
N PHE A 176 7.36 14.73 -17.64
CA PHE A 176 8.18 14.52 -16.45
C PHE A 176 8.51 15.86 -15.79
N PRO A 177 8.73 15.87 -14.47
CA PRO A 177 8.98 17.11 -13.77
C PRO A 177 10.40 17.60 -14.01
N SER A 178 10.59 18.89 -13.77
CA SER A 178 11.90 19.52 -13.71
C SER A 178 11.92 20.55 -12.61
N TYR A 179 13.10 21.09 -12.34
CA TYR A 179 13.27 22.17 -11.38
C TYR A 179 14.19 23.26 -11.91
N ILE A 180 14.03 24.44 -11.35
CA ILE A 180 14.94 25.58 -11.55
C ILE A 180 15.41 26.11 -10.21
N GLU A 181 16.52 26.82 -10.24
CA GLU A 181 17.07 27.53 -9.10
C GLU A 181 16.87 29.04 -9.25
N GLY A 182 16.57 29.69 -8.13
CA GLY A 182 16.36 31.13 -8.08
C GLY A 182 16.62 31.69 -6.69
N SER A 183 16.91 32.98 -6.64
CA SER A 183 17.15 33.71 -5.39
C SER A 183 15.84 34.16 -4.77
N PHE A 184 15.62 33.94 -3.47
CA PHE A 184 14.47 34.51 -2.77
C PHE A 184 14.57 36.04 -2.80
N SER A 185 13.65 36.67 -3.53
CA SER A 185 13.64 38.11 -3.74
C SER A 185 13.10 38.86 -2.52
N SER A 186 13.68 40.02 -2.24
CA SER A 186 13.09 40.99 -1.30
C SER A 186 11.87 41.69 -1.89
N HIS A 187 11.61 41.54 -3.20
CA HIS A 187 10.47 42.10 -3.89
C HIS A 187 9.15 41.68 -3.20
N SER A 188 8.22 42.64 -3.12
CA SER A 188 6.87 42.42 -2.59
C SER A 188 5.87 42.73 -3.68
N ILE A 189 4.93 41.81 -3.90
CA ILE A 189 3.80 42.04 -4.80
C ILE A 189 2.78 42.91 -4.07
N LEU A 190 2.42 44.05 -4.68
CA LEU A 190 1.47 44.98 -4.09
C LEU A 190 0.13 44.29 -3.81
N ASN A 191 -0.42 44.49 -2.61
CA ASN A 191 -1.69 43.91 -2.16
C ASN A 191 -1.72 42.37 -2.10
N GLN A 192 -0.57 41.70 -2.01
CA GLN A 192 -0.49 40.24 -1.80
C GLN A 192 0.49 39.91 -0.66
N PRO A 193 0.08 40.12 0.61
CA PRO A 193 0.96 39.92 1.77
C PRO A 193 1.34 38.45 2.00
N ASP A 194 0.55 37.52 1.45
CA ASP A 194 0.76 36.08 1.55
C ASP A 194 1.52 35.49 0.36
N SER A 195 1.98 36.35 -0.55
CA SER A 195 2.80 35.99 -1.71
C SER A 195 4.24 36.47 -1.53
N ALA A 196 5.14 35.72 -2.15
CA ALA A 196 6.55 36.01 -2.23
C ALA A 196 7.05 35.77 -3.66
N VAL A 197 8.30 36.15 -3.91
CA VAL A 197 8.88 36.13 -5.25
C VAL A 197 10.26 35.48 -5.25
N VAL A 198 10.52 34.68 -6.27
CA VAL A 198 11.85 34.20 -6.61
C VAL A 198 12.30 34.86 -7.91
N ASP A 199 13.55 35.32 -7.93
CA ASP A 199 14.23 35.79 -9.13
C ASP A 199 15.01 34.59 -9.74
N PRO A 200 14.55 34.01 -10.86
CA PRO A 200 15.18 32.83 -11.45
C PRO A 200 16.58 33.13 -11.99
N LEU A 201 17.50 32.16 -11.92
CA LEU A 201 18.88 32.37 -12.37
C LEU A 201 19.06 32.20 -13.88
N THR A 202 18.53 31.12 -14.44
CA THR A 202 18.84 30.68 -15.82
C THR A 202 17.64 30.20 -16.63
N ALA A 203 16.44 30.25 -16.06
CA ALA A 203 15.29 29.48 -16.52
C ALA A 203 13.99 30.11 -16.04
N ASN A 204 12.86 29.78 -16.66
CA ASN A 204 11.57 30.40 -16.36
C ASN A 204 10.49 29.36 -16.09
N THR A 205 9.69 29.59 -15.04
CA THR A 205 8.45 28.82 -14.84
C THR A 205 7.42 29.18 -15.91
N CYS A 206 6.70 28.18 -16.36
CA CYS A 206 5.72 28.25 -17.43
C CYS A 206 4.34 27.78 -16.97
N LYS A 207 3.33 27.93 -17.84
CA LYS A 207 2.00 27.38 -17.59
C LYS A 207 2.08 25.87 -17.27
N GLY A 208 1.44 25.48 -16.18
CA GLY A 208 1.42 24.13 -15.63
C GLY A 208 2.43 23.87 -14.51
N ASP A 209 3.38 24.79 -14.28
CA ASP A 209 4.21 24.76 -13.06
C ASP A 209 3.44 25.26 -11.83
N SER A 210 2.34 26.00 -12.03
CA SER A 210 1.43 26.43 -10.97
C SER A 210 1.10 25.28 -10.02
N GLY A 211 1.23 25.57 -8.72
CA GLY A 211 1.05 24.66 -7.61
C GLY A 211 2.26 23.80 -7.26
N GLY A 212 3.32 23.84 -8.07
CA GLY A 212 4.57 23.13 -7.80
C GLY A 212 5.31 23.68 -6.57
N PRO A 213 6.09 22.85 -5.86
CA PRO A 213 6.72 23.27 -4.61
C PRO A 213 7.87 24.25 -4.83
N VAL A 214 7.97 25.23 -3.94
CA VAL A 214 9.14 26.09 -3.75
C VAL A 214 9.88 25.65 -2.49
N LEU A 215 11.10 25.14 -2.66
CA LEU A 215 11.84 24.42 -1.62
C LEU A 215 13.17 25.09 -1.29
N LYS A 216 13.53 25.08 -0.01
CA LYS A 216 14.93 25.18 0.41
C LYS A 216 15.43 23.77 0.74
N ILE A 217 16.38 23.27 -0.06
CA ILE A 217 16.98 21.96 0.13
C ILE A 217 18.37 22.12 0.75
N SER A 218 18.62 21.35 1.81
CA SER A 218 19.92 21.19 2.46
C SER A 218 20.30 19.71 2.53
N GLY A 219 21.49 19.38 3.04
CA GLY A 219 21.93 17.98 3.18
C GLY A 219 21.09 17.14 4.14
N THR A 220 20.34 17.77 5.05
CA THR A 220 19.61 17.09 6.14
C THR A 220 18.11 17.36 6.15
N GLU A 221 17.65 18.37 5.42
CA GLU A 221 16.28 18.86 5.52
C GLU A 221 15.80 19.48 4.20
N VAL A 222 14.51 19.25 3.90
CA VAL A 222 13.78 19.91 2.83
C VAL A 222 12.70 20.79 3.45
N LEU A 223 12.82 22.10 3.27
CA LEU A 223 11.82 23.07 3.71
C LEU A 223 10.90 23.44 2.57
N VAL A 224 9.61 23.21 2.73
CA VAL A 224 8.58 23.76 1.84
C VAL A 224 8.29 25.18 2.26
N ILE A 225 8.63 26.13 1.39
CA ILE A 225 8.40 27.55 1.61
C ILE A 225 7.01 27.95 1.08
N GLY A 226 6.59 27.34 -0.03
CA GLY A 226 5.35 27.70 -0.70
C GLY A 226 5.08 26.89 -1.95
N VAL A 227 4.09 27.36 -2.72
CA VAL A 227 3.71 26.79 -4.03
C VAL A 227 3.68 27.87 -5.09
N ILE A 228 4.14 27.54 -6.29
CA ILE A 228 4.18 28.44 -7.44
C ILE A 228 2.76 28.92 -7.77
N THR A 229 2.53 30.22 -7.94
CA THR A 229 1.21 30.76 -8.29
C THR A 229 1.19 31.44 -9.64
N GLY A 230 2.34 31.89 -10.13
CA GLY A 230 2.42 32.46 -11.46
C GLY A 230 3.68 33.25 -11.69
N THR A 231 3.68 33.99 -12.79
CA THR A 231 4.70 34.99 -13.13
C THR A 231 3.97 36.18 -13.75
N ASN A 232 4.68 37.28 -14.01
CA ASN A 232 4.14 38.35 -14.84
C ASN A 232 4.12 37.91 -16.32
N LEU A 233 3.13 37.07 -16.69
CA LEU A 233 3.04 36.45 -18.01
C LEU A 233 2.44 37.41 -19.04
N LYS A 234 3.20 37.71 -20.10
CA LYS A 234 2.64 38.06 -21.43
C LYS A 234 2.54 36.84 -22.36
N ASN A 235 3.33 35.78 -22.12
CA ASN A 235 3.43 34.55 -22.91
C ASN A 235 3.21 33.27 -22.07
N ASN A 236 3.67 32.10 -22.52
CA ASN A 236 3.51 30.82 -21.81
C ASN A 236 4.53 30.64 -20.68
N CYS A 237 5.71 31.23 -20.80
CA CYS A 237 6.77 31.23 -19.80
C CYS A 237 7.03 32.66 -19.28
N GLY A 238 7.37 32.78 -17.99
CA GLY A 238 7.73 34.07 -17.37
C GLY A 238 9.10 34.57 -17.82
N ALA A 239 9.50 35.79 -17.47
CA ALA A 239 10.85 36.29 -17.81
C ALA A 239 11.52 37.18 -16.74
N SER A 240 10.82 37.54 -15.66
CA SER A 240 11.37 38.49 -14.67
C SER A 240 11.40 37.95 -13.26
N TYR A 241 10.33 37.28 -12.84
CA TYR A 241 10.24 36.66 -11.53
C TYR A 241 9.12 35.62 -11.50
N THR A 242 9.20 34.70 -10.54
CA THR A 242 8.13 33.74 -10.24
C THR A 242 7.51 34.06 -8.89
N SER A 243 6.20 34.28 -8.87
CA SER A 243 5.42 34.45 -7.65
C SER A 243 5.02 33.09 -7.06
N PHE A 244 4.94 33.04 -5.74
CA PHE A 244 4.49 31.87 -5.01
C PHE A 244 3.76 32.26 -3.74
N SER A 245 2.80 31.44 -3.30
CA SER A 245 2.10 31.63 -2.03
C SER A 245 2.88 31.00 -0.87
N LEU A 246 2.99 31.72 0.24
CA LEU A 246 3.70 31.28 1.44
C LEU A 246 2.85 30.27 2.23
N ILE A 247 3.32 29.02 2.29
CA ILE A 247 2.55 27.94 2.92
C ILE A 247 2.39 28.14 4.44
N SER A 248 3.34 28.82 5.08
CA SER A 248 3.36 29.07 6.53
C SER A 248 2.13 29.83 7.02
N ARG A 249 1.56 30.68 6.17
CA ARG A 249 0.36 31.50 6.45
C ARG A 249 -0.92 30.67 6.59
N TYR A 250 -0.91 29.43 6.10
CA TYR A 250 -2.10 28.55 6.04
C TYR A 250 -1.94 27.28 6.87
N SER A 251 -1.00 27.27 7.82
CA SER A 251 -0.75 26.13 8.72
C SER A 251 -2.00 25.66 9.47
N ASN A 252 -2.89 26.59 9.86
CA ASN A 252 -4.18 26.27 10.48
C ASN A 252 -5.12 25.50 9.53
N LEU A 253 -5.11 25.81 8.24
CA LEU A 253 -5.94 25.14 7.24
C LEU A 253 -5.43 23.71 7.00
N ILE A 254 -4.11 23.54 6.91
CA ILE A 254 -3.45 22.23 6.84
C ILE A 254 -3.78 21.39 8.07
N PHE A 255 -3.70 21.97 9.27
CA PHE A 255 -4.03 21.30 10.52
C PHE A 255 -5.49 20.86 10.56
N SER A 256 -6.43 21.75 10.23
CA SER A 256 -7.86 21.44 10.16
C SER A 256 -8.15 20.27 9.20
N MET A 257 -7.53 20.30 8.02
CA MET A 257 -7.66 19.24 7.04
C MET A 257 -7.11 17.90 7.52
N THR A 258 -5.94 17.93 8.16
CA THR A 258 -5.31 16.74 8.74
C THR A 258 -6.19 16.14 9.83
N LEU A 259 -6.75 16.96 10.71
CA LEU A 259 -7.69 16.50 11.75
C LEU A 259 -8.95 15.86 11.15
N ASN A 260 -9.49 16.43 10.06
CA ASN A 260 -10.64 15.85 9.38
C ASN A 260 -10.32 14.46 8.80
N GLN A 261 -9.15 14.28 8.17
CA GLN A 261 -8.72 12.97 7.68
C GLN A 261 -8.56 11.95 8.83
N ILE A 262 -7.97 12.36 9.96
CA ILE A 262 -7.81 11.49 11.14
C ILE A 262 -9.19 11.07 11.67
N ASN A 263 -10.11 12.01 11.85
CA ASN A 263 -11.45 11.72 12.36
C ASN A 263 -12.23 10.76 11.43
N GLN A 264 -12.11 10.94 10.12
CA GLN A 264 -12.72 10.04 9.13
C GLN A 264 -12.12 8.63 9.20
N MET A 265 -10.80 8.53 9.36
CA MET A 265 -10.11 7.25 9.51
C MET A 265 -10.51 6.55 10.82
N ASP A 266 -10.61 7.28 11.92
CA ASP A 266 -11.08 6.76 13.21
C ASP A 266 -12.52 6.23 13.13
N GLU A 267 -13.41 6.94 12.43
CA GLU A 267 -14.77 6.47 12.19
C GLU A 267 -14.79 5.18 11.35
N LEU A 268 -13.97 5.12 10.30
CA LEU A 268 -13.85 3.94 9.44
C LEU A 268 -13.33 2.73 10.23
N VAL A 269 -12.28 2.91 11.04
CA VAL A 269 -11.72 1.85 11.90
C VAL A 269 -12.77 1.34 12.90
N ARG A 270 -13.58 2.22 13.50
CA ARG A 270 -14.68 1.82 14.39
C ARG A 270 -15.74 1.01 13.66
N LYS A 271 -16.14 1.41 12.45
CA LYS A 271 -17.11 0.66 11.63
C LYS A 271 -16.60 -0.72 11.28
N ILE A 272 -15.38 -0.81 10.74
CA ILE A 272 -14.73 -2.09 10.40
C ILE A 272 -14.65 -2.97 11.64
N SER A 273 -14.18 -2.43 12.78
CA SER A 273 -14.09 -3.19 14.03
C SER A 273 -15.45 -3.73 14.47
N ALA A 274 -16.52 -2.93 14.38
CA ALA A 274 -17.86 -3.36 14.75
C ALA A 274 -18.42 -4.43 13.80
N GLU A 275 -18.17 -4.32 12.50
CA GLU A 275 -18.57 -5.32 11.50
C GLU A 275 -17.81 -6.64 11.68
N THR A 276 -16.48 -6.57 11.85
CA THR A 276 -15.64 -7.74 12.13
C THR A 276 -16.06 -8.43 13.43
N LEU A 277 -16.38 -7.68 14.49
CA LEU A 277 -16.87 -8.28 15.74
C LEU A 277 -18.20 -9.01 15.57
N LYS A 278 -19.12 -8.48 14.75
CA LYS A 278 -20.38 -9.17 14.44
C LYS A 278 -20.14 -10.46 13.66
N GLU A 279 -19.25 -10.44 12.68
CA GLU A 279 -18.90 -11.62 11.89
C GLU A 279 -18.20 -12.69 12.73
N ILE A 280 -17.30 -12.28 13.63
CA ILE A 280 -16.69 -13.21 14.59
C ILE A 280 -17.75 -13.83 15.51
N ALA A 281 -18.70 -13.04 16.01
CA ALA A 281 -19.76 -13.55 16.88
C ALA A 281 -20.63 -14.59 16.17
N THR A 282 -21.05 -14.34 14.92
CA THR A 282 -21.86 -15.30 14.15
C THR A 282 -21.09 -16.58 13.85
N VAL A 283 -19.82 -16.47 13.44
CA VAL A 283 -18.95 -17.65 13.20
C VAL A 283 -18.74 -18.45 14.48
N THR A 284 -18.59 -17.77 15.62
CA THR A 284 -18.43 -18.41 16.93
C THR A 284 -19.70 -19.17 17.32
N GLU A 285 -20.88 -18.58 17.18
CA GLU A 285 -22.16 -19.26 17.44
C GLU A 285 -22.39 -20.47 16.53
N LEU A 286 -22.11 -20.34 15.23
CA LEU A 286 -22.16 -21.44 14.27
C LEU A 286 -21.18 -22.57 14.64
N SER A 287 -19.96 -22.21 15.05
CA SER A 287 -18.96 -23.21 15.48
C SER A 287 -19.39 -23.93 16.75
N LEU A 288 -19.91 -23.20 17.75
CA LEU A 288 -20.42 -23.79 18.99
C LEU A 288 -21.61 -24.71 18.74
N SER A 289 -22.56 -24.33 17.88
CA SER A 289 -23.70 -25.18 17.53
C SER A 289 -23.26 -26.47 16.81
N LYS A 290 -22.26 -26.39 15.92
CA LYS A 290 -21.72 -27.56 15.23
C LYS A 290 -20.91 -28.48 16.15
N ILE A 291 -20.16 -27.92 17.10
CA ILE A 291 -19.49 -28.70 18.15
C ILE A 291 -20.54 -29.44 19.00
N ALA A 292 -21.62 -28.75 19.38
CA ALA A 292 -22.69 -29.37 20.15
C ALA A 292 -23.39 -30.52 19.38
N SER A 293 -23.61 -30.37 18.07
CA SER A 293 -24.20 -31.45 17.26
C SER A 293 -23.25 -32.66 17.14
N ILE A 294 -21.95 -32.41 16.89
CA ILE A 294 -20.94 -33.48 16.82
C ILE A 294 -20.85 -34.21 18.18
N GLN A 295 -20.88 -33.48 19.29
CA GLN A 295 -20.85 -34.07 20.62
C GLN A 295 -22.09 -34.96 20.84
N SER A 296 -23.29 -34.50 20.45
CA SER A 296 -24.51 -35.31 20.55
C SER A 296 -24.45 -36.59 19.70
N GLU A 297 -23.87 -36.54 18.51
CA GLU A 297 -23.67 -37.73 17.66
C GLU A 297 -22.67 -38.70 18.29
N ALA A 298 -21.57 -38.20 18.85
CA ALA A 298 -20.57 -38.99 19.56
C ALA A 298 -21.18 -39.67 20.80
N ASP A 299 -21.91 -38.93 21.64
CA ASP A 299 -22.56 -39.48 22.83
C ASP A 299 -23.57 -40.59 22.47
N THR A 300 -24.31 -40.41 21.36
CA THR A 300 -25.26 -41.43 20.85
C THR A 300 -24.53 -42.68 20.38
N ALA A 301 -23.40 -42.52 19.67
CA ALA A 301 -22.58 -43.63 19.22
C ALA A 301 -21.96 -44.40 20.40
N ASP A 302 -21.49 -43.69 21.43
CA ASP A 302 -20.93 -44.29 22.65
C ASP A 302 -21.98 -45.11 23.40
N ILE A 303 -23.21 -44.59 23.56
CA ILE A 303 -24.32 -45.34 24.17
C ILE A 303 -24.64 -46.60 23.36
N ALA A 304 -24.71 -46.49 22.03
CA ALA A 304 -24.97 -47.64 21.16
C ALA A 304 -23.86 -48.68 21.28
N HIS A 305 -22.59 -48.24 21.33
CA HIS A 305 -21.45 -49.13 21.46
C HIS A 305 -21.44 -49.85 22.82
N HIS A 306 -21.70 -49.12 23.92
CA HIS A 306 -21.82 -49.72 25.25
C HIS A 306 -22.95 -50.76 25.32
N LYS A 307 -24.08 -50.50 24.67
CA LYS A 307 -25.18 -51.47 24.59
C LYS A 307 -24.73 -52.76 23.89
N VAL A 308 -24.08 -52.66 22.73
CA VAL A 308 -23.57 -53.84 22.01
C VAL A 308 -22.56 -54.63 22.86
N ILE A 309 -21.64 -53.93 23.53
CA ILE A 309 -20.66 -54.59 24.41
C ILE A 309 -21.36 -55.36 25.53
N SER A 310 -22.30 -54.74 26.23
CA SER A 310 -23.04 -55.41 27.32
C SER A 310 -23.86 -56.62 26.85
N GLU A 311 -24.50 -56.55 25.68
CA GLU A 311 -25.21 -57.69 25.07
C GLU A 311 -24.23 -58.83 24.72
N GLN A 312 -23.05 -58.51 24.20
CA GLN A 312 -22.00 -59.48 23.91
C GLN A 312 -21.44 -60.12 25.19
N GLU A 313 -21.22 -59.35 26.26
CA GLU A 313 -20.76 -59.85 27.55
C GLU A 313 -21.74 -60.87 28.15
N ILE A 314 -23.05 -60.57 28.12
CA ILE A 314 -24.10 -61.50 28.56
C ILE A 314 -24.04 -62.80 27.74
N THR A 315 -23.89 -62.68 26.42
CA THR A 315 -23.82 -63.84 25.51
C THR A 315 -22.58 -64.69 25.79
N ILE A 316 -21.43 -64.06 25.99
CA ILE A 316 -20.17 -64.75 26.34
C ILE A 316 -20.34 -65.51 27.66
N GLU A 317 -20.96 -64.90 28.67
CA GLU A 317 -21.16 -65.55 29.97
C GLU A 317 -22.12 -66.74 29.87
N ALA A 318 -23.20 -66.62 29.10
CA ALA A 318 -24.11 -67.74 28.82
C ALA A 318 -23.39 -68.90 28.12
N LEU A 319 -22.58 -68.61 27.08
CA LEU A 319 -21.79 -69.61 26.37
C LEU A 319 -20.76 -70.29 27.27
N LYS A 320 -20.12 -69.56 28.19
CA LYS A 320 -19.20 -70.17 29.18
C LYS A 320 -19.91 -71.18 30.06
N ILE A 321 -21.12 -70.86 30.54
CA ILE A 321 -21.93 -71.77 31.37
C ILE A 321 -22.28 -73.04 30.57
N GLU A 322 -22.70 -72.88 29.31
CA GLU A 322 -23.04 -74.00 28.44
C GLU A 322 -21.81 -74.89 28.14
N ILE A 323 -20.67 -74.29 27.81
CA ILE A 323 -19.41 -75.01 27.63
C ILE A 323 -19.02 -75.77 28.91
N ALA A 324 -19.14 -75.15 30.08
CA ALA A 324 -18.84 -75.83 31.35
C ALA A 324 -19.75 -77.05 31.59
N SER A 325 -21.04 -76.95 31.25
CA SER A 325 -21.99 -78.06 31.31
C SER A 325 -21.61 -79.19 30.35
N LEU A 326 -21.28 -78.87 29.10
CA LEU A 326 -20.85 -79.84 28.10
C LEU A 326 -19.55 -80.54 28.50
N ILE A 327 -18.56 -79.79 29.02
CA ILE A 327 -17.31 -80.35 29.55
C ILE A 327 -17.58 -81.32 30.70
N ALA A 328 -18.55 -81.02 31.58
CA ALA A 328 -18.93 -81.93 32.66
C ALA A 328 -19.56 -83.25 32.17
N GLN A 329 -20.16 -83.24 30.97
CA GLN A 329 -20.74 -84.43 30.33
C GLN A 329 -19.72 -85.24 29.52
N LEU A 330 -18.51 -84.71 29.28
CA LEU A 330 -17.48 -85.46 28.57
C LEU A 330 -17.01 -86.67 29.40
N PRO A 331 -16.88 -87.86 28.78
CA PRO A 331 -16.45 -89.05 29.48
C PRO A 331 -15.00 -88.91 29.94
N LYS A 332 -14.79 -89.09 31.24
CA LYS A 332 -13.46 -89.10 31.84
C LYS A 332 -12.95 -90.53 31.87
N SER A 333 -11.65 -90.70 31.65
CA SER A 333 -11.01 -92.00 31.78
C SER A 333 -10.30 -92.13 33.11
N ILE A 334 -10.62 -93.17 33.88
CA ILE A 334 -9.85 -93.59 35.05
C ILE A 334 -9.24 -94.96 34.79
N ILE A 335 -8.15 -95.26 35.47
CA ILE A 335 -7.54 -96.59 35.46
C ILE A 335 -7.89 -97.27 36.78
N CYS A 336 -8.39 -98.50 36.70
CA CYS A 336 -8.83 -99.29 37.84
C CYS A 336 -7.97 -100.55 37.92
N ALA A 337 -7.44 -100.87 39.11
CA ALA A 337 -6.56 -102.02 39.32
C ALA A 337 -7.14 -103.01 40.33
N LYS A 338 -6.93 -104.31 40.08
CA LYS A 338 -7.18 -105.43 41.01
C LYS A 338 -5.98 -106.38 40.95
N GLY A 339 -5.04 -106.23 41.87
CA GLY A 339 -3.75 -106.92 41.80
C GLY A 339 -2.92 -106.40 40.62
N LYS A 340 -2.44 -107.30 39.75
CA LYS A 340 -1.66 -106.95 38.54
C LYS A 340 -2.53 -106.61 37.31
N VAL A 341 -3.85 -106.79 37.39
CA VAL A 341 -4.77 -106.54 36.27
C VAL A 341 -5.28 -105.10 36.34
N VAL A 342 -5.06 -104.35 35.26
CA VAL A 342 -5.51 -102.96 35.08
C VAL A 342 -6.59 -102.87 34.02
N LYS A 343 -7.58 -102.00 34.25
CA LYS A 343 -8.67 -101.74 33.30
C LYS A 343 -8.90 -100.23 33.20
N LYS A 344 -8.83 -99.68 31.98
CA LYS A 344 -9.24 -98.31 31.70
C LYS A 344 -10.77 -98.26 31.61
N VAL A 345 -11.39 -97.44 32.44
CA VAL A 345 -12.84 -97.22 32.44
C VAL A 345 -13.07 -95.80 31.94
N VAL A 346 -13.87 -95.68 30.88
CA VAL A 346 -14.24 -94.40 30.25
C VAL A 346 -15.74 -94.23 30.39
N ALA A 347 -16.16 -93.24 31.18
CA ALA A 347 -17.57 -92.91 31.39
C ALA A 347 -17.69 -91.46 31.89
N VAL A 348 -18.89 -90.88 31.84
CA VAL A 348 -19.16 -89.50 32.31
C VAL A 348 -18.86 -89.34 33.81
N LYS A 349 -19.25 -90.33 34.62
CA LYS A 349 -18.88 -90.46 36.03
C LYS A 349 -18.25 -91.84 36.25
N PRO A 350 -16.96 -92.01 35.90
CA PRO A 350 -16.36 -93.33 35.87
C PRO A 350 -16.16 -93.86 37.29
N LEU A 351 -16.55 -95.12 37.50
CA LEU A 351 -16.38 -95.83 38.77
C LEU A 351 -15.67 -97.15 38.47
N CYS A 352 -14.79 -97.57 39.38
CA CYS A 352 -14.15 -98.86 39.24
C CYS A 352 -15.18 -100.00 39.44
N PRO A 353 -15.15 -101.05 38.61
CA PRO A 353 -16.00 -102.23 38.81
C PRO A 353 -15.75 -102.86 40.17
N THR A 354 -16.77 -103.54 40.71
CA THR A 354 -16.71 -104.17 42.04
C THR A 354 -15.44 -105.01 42.21
N GLY A 355 -14.66 -104.70 43.25
CA GLY A 355 -13.38 -105.36 43.57
C GLY A 355 -12.14 -104.77 42.92
N TYR A 356 -12.24 -103.70 42.12
CA TYR A 356 -11.13 -102.89 41.61
C TYR A 356 -11.05 -101.56 42.38
N LYS A 357 -9.84 -101.02 42.61
CA LYS A 357 -9.63 -99.67 43.19
C LYS A 357 -9.10 -98.72 42.13
N ILE A 358 -9.38 -97.43 42.27
CA ILE A 358 -8.81 -96.39 41.41
C ILE A 358 -7.29 -96.45 41.56
N GLN A 359 -6.58 -96.58 40.45
CA GLN A 359 -5.13 -96.45 40.39
C GLN A 359 -4.83 -94.97 40.24
N ILE A 360 -4.45 -94.33 41.35
CA ILE A 360 -3.99 -92.94 41.36
C ILE A 360 -2.54 -92.99 40.87
N ASN A 361 -2.27 -92.33 39.74
CA ASN A 361 -0.89 -92.06 39.33
C ASN A 361 -0.29 -90.95 40.18
#